data_AF-A0A6A6XDL5-F1
#
_entry.id   AF-A0A6A6XDL5-F1
#
_cell.length_a   1.000
_cell.length_b   1.000
_cell.length_c   1.000
_cell.angle_alpha   90.00
_cell.angle_beta   90.00
_cell.angle_gamma   90.00
#
_symmetry.space_group_name_H-M   'P 1'
#
loop_
_entity.id
_entity.type
_entity.pdbx_description
1 polymer ?
#
loop_
_entity_poly.entity_id
_entity_poly.type
_entity_poly.pdbx_seq_one_letter_code
_entity_poly.pdbx_strand_id
1 'polypeptide(L)'
;MSNNSNLNSYDVGPNSDYVLNYTDTNGLQIALVGPPRAGRDLDWAASSFGVSTQCAAIPFDACTLSFSREENVNKFNCTVERGGIDVDGNLTSYAAQFHYFDAHKFIAERSGPFVHKGPIATNLSATVGLNLTDEDANDVFRNPWRSLNMVSILEDINTLPSSFHTDPGVWHLEDFPYLVMVLQCNFTVWDIDYIAVDRNVIEVSKKKSNGTVAGISSMASLPSLYYMPGQFDDVLREASTSLSTPQSFIDACSLGMSKVMTLPLASQTTGRPAHLVQRRISKVITELPKAALWSLVSANLLFASLGIFLTTMALFATSPDVHQVQVRLGVAGLVAQLFETRQSECAVDDDTDLFKTPISEETTASPTKVGVRRTDTGGSLFTTIINESEVRRQRGHNLDYTNPSA
;
A
#
# COMPACT_ATOMS: atom_id res chain seq x y z
N MET A 1 12.74 -29.70 23.48
CA MET A 1 12.07 -30.20 22.26
C MET A 1 11.63 -29.01 21.43
N SER A 2 12.51 -28.50 20.57
CA SER A 2 12.15 -27.52 19.54
C SER A 2 11.48 -28.27 18.40
N ASN A 3 10.26 -27.88 18.06
CA ASN A 3 9.56 -28.44 16.91
C ASN A 3 10.29 -27.97 15.64
N ASN A 4 11.20 -28.78 15.12
CA ASN A 4 12.02 -28.54 13.93
C ASN A 4 11.21 -28.65 12.62
N SER A 5 10.07 -27.98 12.50
CA SER A 5 9.42 -27.80 11.21
C SER A 5 9.87 -26.45 10.62
N ASN A 6 11.06 -26.43 10.01
CA ASN A 6 11.52 -25.38 9.09
C ASN A 6 11.23 -23.93 9.54
N LEU A 7 11.74 -23.45 10.69
CA LEU A 7 11.78 -22.00 11.05
C LEU A 7 10.60 -21.17 10.46
N ASN A 8 9.35 -21.62 10.60
CA ASN A 8 8.16 -21.05 9.94
C ASN A 8 8.39 -20.40 8.56
N SER A 9 9.14 -21.03 7.64
CA SER A 9 9.34 -20.52 6.28
C SER A 9 8.03 -20.39 5.48
N TYR A 10 6.90 -20.79 6.08
CA TYR A 10 5.56 -20.64 5.53
C TYR A 10 4.64 -19.67 6.30
N ASP A 11 5.02 -19.16 7.47
CA ASP A 11 4.09 -18.34 8.29
C ASP A 11 4.67 -16.99 8.76
N VAL A 12 6.00 -16.86 8.86
CA VAL A 12 6.62 -15.53 8.93
C VAL A 12 6.78 -15.08 7.48
N GLY A 13 6.06 -14.04 7.06
CA GLY A 13 6.12 -13.48 5.70
C GLY A 13 7.52 -13.03 5.28
N PRO A 14 7.69 -12.31 4.16
CA PRO A 14 8.99 -11.73 3.81
C PRO A 14 9.57 -10.93 5.00
N ASN A 15 10.90 -10.93 5.20
CA ASN A 15 11.56 -10.26 6.33
C ASN A 15 11.12 -8.80 6.53
N SER A 16 10.70 -8.14 5.44
CA SER A 16 10.11 -6.80 5.44
C SER A 16 8.85 -6.63 6.30
N ASP A 17 8.16 -7.73 6.62
CA ASP A 17 6.86 -7.68 7.30
C ASP A 17 6.98 -7.54 8.82
N TYR A 18 8.13 -7.89 9.40
CA TYR A 18 8.34 -7.95 10.86
C TYR A 18 9.72 -7.51 11.32
N VAL A 19 10.69 -7.24 10.43
CA VAL A 19 11.97 -6.64 10.83
C VAL A 19 11.90 -5.14 10.61
N LEU A 20 12.08 -4.37 11.68
CA LEU A 20 12.22 -2.91 11.61
C LEU A 20 13.69 -2.54 11.77
N ASN A 21 14.10 -1.44 11.14
CA ASN A 21 15.47 -0.94 11.24
C ASN A 21 15.50 0.31 12.11
N TYR A 22 16.52 0.42 12.94
CA TYR A 22 16.82 1.61 13.73
C TYR A 22 18.31 1.87 13.72
N THR A 23 18.71 3.14 13.59
CA THR A 23 20.11 3.56 13.72
C THR A 23 20.20 4.49 14.92
N ASP A 24 21.04 4.14 15.88
CA ASP A 24 21.22 4.97 17.08
C ASP A 24 22.06 6.23 16.78
N THR A 25 22.19 7.10 17.77
CA THR A 25 22.97 8.34 17.66
C THR A 25 24.47 8.11 17.44
N ASN A 26 24.99 6.91 17.70
CA ASN A 26 26.37 6.52 17.46
C ASN A 26 26.56 5.84 16.09
N GLY A 27 25.50 5.73 15.28
CA GLY A 27 25.53 5.03 14.00
C GLY A 27 25.40 3.51 14.09
N LEU A 28 25.13 2.95 15.28
CA LEU A 28 24.88 1.51 15.41
C LEU A 28 23.53 1.17 14.78
N GLN A 29 23.57 0.35 13.74
CA GLN A 29 22.38 -0.19 13.11
C GLN A 29 21.87 -1.41 13.88
N ILE A 30 20.57 -1.42 14.15
CA ILE A 30 19.87 -2.45 14.90
C ILE A 30 18.68 -2.90 14.06
N ALA A 31 18.62 -4.19 13.77
CA ALA A 31 17.42 -4.84 13.25
C ALA A 31 16.60 -5.33 14.45
N LEU A 32 15.32 -5.00 14.52
CA LEU A 32 14.47 -5.34 15.65
C LEU A 32 13.18 -6.02 15.22
N VAL A 33 12.69 -6.93 16.05
CA VAL A 33 11.49 -7.73 15.78
C VAL A 33 10.26 -6.90 16.09
N GLY A 34 9.49 -6.54 15.08
CA GLY A 34 8.22 -5.85 15.18
C GLY A 34 7.00 -6.77 14.96
N PRO A 35 5.78 -6.26 15.24
CA PRO A 35 4.56 -6.98 14.94
C PRO A 35 4.41 -7.21 13.43
N PRO A 36 4.06 -8.43 12.99
CA PRO A 36 3.90 -8.72 11.58
C PRO A 36 2.75 -7.88 11.00
N ARG A 37 2.98 -7.28 9.83
CA ARG A 37 1.95 -6.57 9.02
C ARG A 37 1.23 -5.42 9.76
N ALA A 38 1.93 -4.69 10.63
CA ALA A 38 1.36 -3.50 11.27
C ALA A 38 0.82 -2.49 10.24
N GLY A 39 -0.39 -1.97 10.46
CA GLY A 39 -0.96 -0.89 9.64
C GLY A 39 -0.06 0.36 9.66
N ARG A 40 0.04 1.08 8.53
CA ARG A 40 0.73 2.38 8.52
C ARG A 40 0.00 3.42 9.35
N ASP A 41 -1.30 3.24 9.60
CA ASP A 41 -2.11 4.10 10.46
C ASP A 41 -1.92 3.82 11.96
N LEU A 42 -1.05 2.89 12.35
CA LEU A 42 -0.80 2.54 13.74
C LEU A 42 0.54 3.09 14.19
N ASP A 43 0.51 3.78 15.32
CA ASP A 43 1.68 4.17 16.11
C ASP A 43 1.64 3.38 17.41
N TRP A 44 2.77 2.87 17.89
CA TRP A 44 2.80 2.04 19.09
C TRP A 44 4.12 2.14 19.86
N ALA A 45 4.04 1.83 21.15
CA ALA A 45 5.19 1.59 22.02
C ALA A 45 5.17 0.13 22.48
N ALA A 46 6.27 -0.60 22.31
CA ALA A 46 6.34 -2.03 22.63
C ALA A 46 7.72 -2.44 23.13
N SER A 47 7.80 -3.63 23.73
CA SER A 47 9.07 -4.30 24.04
C SER A 47 9.28 -5.48 23.10
N SER A 48 10.51 -5.70 22.66
CA SER A 48 10.89 -6.81 21.79
C SER A 48 12.40 -7.09 21.89
N PHE A 49 12.93 -7.83 20.93
CA PHE A 49 14.35 -8.09 20.77
C PHE A 49 14.88 -7.45 19.50
N GLY A 50 16.17 -7.14 19.51
CA GLY A 50 16.88 -6.75 18.29
C GLY A 50 18.31 -7.27 18.28
N VAL A 51 18.89 -7.26 17.09
CA VAL A 51 20.28 -7.66 16.86
C VAL A 51 21.00 -6.53 16.17
N SER A 52 22.23 -6.27 16.62
CA SER A 52 23.18 -5.41 15.92
C SER A 52 24.41 -6.20 15.56
N THR A 53 24.86 -6.06 14.32
CA THR A 53 26.11 -6.62 13.82
C THR A 53 27.03 -5.49 13.43
N GLN A 54 28.29 -5.57 13.86
CA GLN A 54 29.35 -4.66 13.42
C GLN A 54 30.45 -5.49 12.79
N CYS A 55 30.74 -5.24 11.52
CA CYS A 55 31.80 -5.94 10.80
C CYS A 55 32.95 -4.99 10.47
N ALA A 56 34.17 -5.52 10.49
CA ALA A 56 35.36 -4.85 9.99
C ALA A 56 36.10 -5.80 9.04
N ALA A 57 36.59 -5.28 7.92
CA ALA A 57 37.41 -6.06 7.00
C ALA A 57 38.80 -6.31 7.61
N ILE A 58 39.25 -7.55 7.53
CA ILE A 58 40.62 -7.94 7.89
C ILE A 58 41.51 -7.61 6.69
N PRO A 59 42.57 -6.81 6.85
CA PRO A 59 43.51 -6.54 5.78
C PRO A 59 44.15 -7.82 5.22
N PHE A 60 44.42 -7.85 3.92
CA PHE A 60 45.04 -9.02 3.27
C PHE A 60 46.40 -9.38 3.90
N ASP A 61 47.22 -8.37 4.22
CA ASP A 61 48.55 -8.53 4.83
C ASP A 61 48.52 -8.95 6.30
N ALA A 62 47.34 -8.91 6.94
CA ALA A 62 47.14 -9.39 8.30
C ALA A 62 47.19 -10.93 8.40
N CYS A 63 47.06 -11.65 7.28
CA CYS A 63 46.97 -13.10 7.24
C CYS A 63 48.00 -13.70 6.26
N THR A 64 48.51 -14.88 6.58
CA THR A 64 49.29 -15.69 5.64
C THR A 64 48.36 -16.60 4.86
N LEU A 65 48.43 -16.53 3.53
CA LEU A 65 47.71 -17.40 2.62
C LEU A 65 48.64 -18.48 2.07
N SER A 66 48.15 -19.72 2.05
CA SER A 66 48.84 -20.85 1.43
C SER A 66 47.84 -21.64 0.59
N PHE A 67 48.11 -21.79 -0.70
CA PHE A 67 47.31 -22.61 -1.58
C PHE A 67 47.67 -24.10 -1.42
N SER A 68 46.68 -24.94 -1.09
CA SER A 68 46.85 -26.39 -1.04
C SER A 68 46.27 -27.01 -2.31
N ARG A 69 47.15 -27.40 -3.25
CA ARG A 69 46.73 -28.06 -4.51
C ARG A 69 46.08 -29.43 -4.27
N GLU A 70 46.46 -30.13 -3.22
CA GLU A 70 45.89 -31.46 -2.90
C GLU A 70 44.43 -31.37 -2.44
N GLU A 71 44.10 -30.33 -1.67
CA GLU A 71 42.76 -30.14 -1.12
C GLU A 71 41.89 -29.20 -1.98
N ASN A 72 42.48 -28.52 -2.97
CA ASN A 72 41.83 -27.45 -3.75
C ASN A 72 41.20 -26.36 -2.86
N VAL A 73 41.87 -26.00 -1.77
CA VAL A 73 41.46 -24.94 -0.85
C VAL A 73 42.61 -23.97 -0.59
N ASN A 74 42.26 -22.70 -0.43
CA ASN A 74 43.19 -21.69 0.02
C ASN A 74 43.17 -21.67 1.54
N LYS A 75 44.26 -22.02 2.22
CA LYS A 75 44.33 -21.93 3.68
C LYS A 75 44.76 -20.52 4.06
N PHE A 76 44.12 -19.94 5.07
CA PHE A 76 44.53 -18.68 5.65
C PHE A 76 44.86 -18.86 7.13
N ASN A 77 45.80 -18.09 7.63
CA ASN A 77 46.15 -18.03 9.04
C ASN A 77 46.44 -16.57 9.41
N CYS A 78 45.60 -15.99 10.24
CA CYS A 78 45.74 -14.65 10.79
C CYS A 78 46.20 -14.77 12.23
N THR A 79 47.20 -13.98 12.63
CA THR A 79 47.71 -13.97 14.01
C THR A 79 47.36 -12.67 14.72
N VAL A 80 47.28 -12.70 16.06
CA VAL A 80 46.99 -11.52 16.89
C VAL A 80 47.96 -10.38 16.59
N GLU A 81 49.24 -10.69 16.34
CA GLU A 81 50.28 -9.70 16.08
C GLU A 81 50.06 -8.91 14.79
N ARG A 82 49.46 -9.52 13.76
CA ARG A 82 49.25 -8.91 12.44
C ARG A 82 47.83 -8.40 12.24
N GLY A 83 46.84 -9.21 12.61
CA GLY A 83 45.41 -8.94 12.37
C GLY A 83 44.59 -8.65 13.61
N GLY A 84 45.19 -8.67 14.81
CA GLY A 84 44.45 -8.51 16.07
C GLY A 84 43.58 -9.71 16.45
N ILE A 85 43.60 -10.79 15.66
CA ILE A 85 42.85 -12.02 15.86
C ILE A 85 43.70 -13.24 15.51
N ASP A 86 43.59 -14.31 16.31
CA ASP A 86 44.19 -15.63 16.04
C ASP A 86 43.13 -16.54 15.42
N VAL A 87 43.15 -16.66 14.09
CA VAL A 87 42.17 -17.46 13.36
C VAL A 87 42.80 -18.07 12.11
N ASP A 88 42.58 -19.37 11.93
CA ASP A 88 42.96 -20.11 10.74
C ASP A 88 41.75 -20.83 10.13
N GLY A 89 41.80 -21.06 8.82
CA GLY A 89 40.71 -21.71 8.12
C GLY A 89 40.99 -21.93 6.64
N ASN A 90 39.98 -22.42 5.92
CA ASN A 90 40.04 -22.70 4.49
C ASN A 90 39.06 -21.76 3.76
N LEU A 91 39.55 -21.00 2.78
CA LEU A 91 38.74 -20.34 1.77
C LEU A 91 38.33 -21.39 0.73
N THR A 92 37.02 -21.61 0.62
CA THR A 92 36.42 -22.39 -0.49
C THR A 92 35.81 -21.46 -1.54
N SER A 93 35.24 -22.01 -2.62
CA SER A 93 34.61 -21.24 -3.71
C SER A 93 33.17 -20.79 -3.46
N TYR A 94 32.66 -20.97 -2.25
CA TYR A 94 31.34 -20.46 -1.87
C TYR A 94 31.34 -18.95 -1.80
N ALA A 95 30.25 -18.34 -2.27
CA ALA A 95 30.04 -16.91 -2.25
C ALA A 95 30.04 -16.31 -0.84
N ALA A 96 29.60 -17.08 0.17
CA ALA A 96 29.71 -16.70 1.57
C ALA A 96 30.09 -17.90 2.45
N GLN A 97 30.96 -17.67 3.43
CA GLN A 97 31.36 -18.66 4.44
C GLN A 97 31.37 -17.99 5.81
N PHE A 98 30.73 -18.62 6.79
CA PHE A 98 30.57 -18.05 8.14
C PHE A 98 31.22 -18.98 9.16
N HIS A 99 32.20 -18.49 9.90
CA HIS A 99 32.89 -19.25 10.92
C HIS A 99 32.62 -18.63 12.30
N TYR A 100 31.80 -19.30 13.09
CA TYR A 100 31.48 -18.91 14.46
C TYR A 100 32.45 -19.63 15.40
N PHE A 101 33.26 -18.87 16.13
CA PHE A 101 34.30 -19.46 16.98
C PHE A 101 34.08 -19.21 18.48
N ASP A 102 33.22 -18.27 18.88
CA ASP A 102 32.93 -18.04 20.31
C ASP A 102 31.44 -17.83 20.63
N ALA A 103 30.53 -18.17 19.72
CA ALA A 103 29.08 -18.14 19.96
C ALA A 103 28.63 -19.09 21.08
N HIS A 104 29.34 -20.22 21.25
CA HIS A 104 29.02 -21.25 22.22
C HIS A 104 30.31 -21.75 22.88
N LYS A 105 30.30 -21.91 24.21
CA LYS A 105 31.43 -22.40 25.03
C LYS A 105 32.13 -23.63 24.44
N PHE A 106 31.38 -24.71 24.20
CA PHE A 106 31.89 -25.95 23.62
C PHE A 106 32.35 -25.87 22.16
N ILE A 107 32.00 -24.82 21.42
CA ILE A 107 32.55 -24.55 20.08
C ILE A 107 33.91 -23.84 20.23
N ALA A 108 34.02 -22.93 21.20
CA ALA A 108 35.26 -22.21 21.47
C ALA A 108 36.35 -23.10 22.10
N GLU A 109 35.96 -24.11 22.88
CA GLU A 109 36.89 -25.04 23.51
C GLU A 109 37.41 -26.07 22.48
N ARG A 110 38.72 -26.06 22.19
CA ARG A 110 39.36 -27.04 21.27
C ARG A 110 39.13 -28.50 21.69
N SER A 111 38.98 -28.77 22.98
CA SER A 111 38.65 -30.09 23.54
C SER A 111 37.14 -30.36 23.63
N GLY A 112 36.32 -29.45 23.09
CA GLY A 112 34.87 -29.51 23.18
C GLY A 112 34.31 -30.74 22.48
N PRO A 113 33.13 -31.23 22.93
CA PRO A 113 32.49 -32.42 22.38
C PRO A 113 32.20 -32.34 20.87
N PHE A 114 32.22 -31.14 20.28
CA PHE A 114 31.91 -30.90 18.87
C PHE A 114 33.12 -30.93 17.93
N VAL A 115 34.36 -30.85 18.44
CA VAL A 115 35.56 -30.67 17.60
C VAL A 115 36.17 -32.00 17.16
N HIS A 116 35.93 -33.11 17.87
CA HIS A 116 36.80 -34.28 17.75
C HIS A 116 36.22 -35.64 17.34
N LYS A 117 34.92 -35.86 17.11
CA LYS A 117 34.44 -37.19 16.68
C LYS A 117 33.26 -37.12 15.72
N GLY A 118 33.22 -38.08 14.79
CA GLY A 118 32.13 -38.34 13.84
C GLY A 118 30.78 -38.64 14.54
N PRO A 119 29.88 -39.46 13.97
CA PRO A 119 28.43 -39.48 14.30
C PRO A 119 28.01 -39.91 15.73
N ILE A 120 28.92 -39.89 16.72
CA ILE A 120 28.78 -40.28 18.13
C ILE A 120 28.41 -39.08 19.04
N ALA A 121 28.00 -37.92 18.50
CA ALA A 121 27.55 -36.79 19.32
C ALA A 121 26.09 -36.91 19.83
N THR A 122 25.39 -38.00 19.53
CA THR A 122 23.96 -38.17 19.87
C THR A 122 23.70 -38.61 21.32
N ASN A 123 24.65 -39.27 21.99
CA ASN A 123 24.44 -39.73 23.39
C ASN A 123 24.91 -38.71 24.43
N LEU A 124 25.89 -37.86 24.12
CA LEU A 124 26.35 -36.81 25.05
C LEU A 124 25.33 -35.65 25.13
N SER A 125 24.62 -35.36 24.04
CA SER A 125 23.58 -34.33 24.02
C SER A 125 22.40 -34.65 24.95
N ALA A 126 22.08 -35.94 25.13
CA ALA A 126 21.00 -36.38 25.99
C ALA A 126 21.31 -36.25 27.49
N THR A 127 22.58 -36.24 27.89
CA THR A 127 22.99 -36.17 29.31
C THR A 127 23.49 -34.79 29.73
N VAL A 128 24.10 -34.01 28.83
CA VAL A 128 24.56 -32.64 29.12
C VAL A 128 23.45 -31.60 28.92
N GLY A 129 22.43 -31.90 28.09
CA GLY A 129 21.44 -30.92 27.64
C GLY A 129 20.29 -30.57 28.60
N LEU A 130 20.26 -31.03 29.85
CA LEU A 130 18.99 -31.04 30.62
C LEU A 130 18.90 -30.17 31.88
N ASN A 131 19.89 -29.34 32.22
CA ASN A 131 19.71 -28.42 33.36
C ASN A 131 20.58 -27.16 33.30
N LEU A 132 20.60 -26.46 32.16
CA LEU A 132 21.17 -25.11 32.10
C LEU A 132 20.19 -24.13 32.74
N THR A 133 20.60 -23.49 33.84
CA THR A 133 19.87 -22.33 34.39
C THR A 133 20.12 -21.09 33.52
N ASP A 134 19.31 -20.04 33.68
CA ASP A 134 19.55 -18.77 32.97
C ASP A 134 20.86 -18.11 33.40
N GLU A 135 21.29 -18.34 34.65
CA GLU A 135 22.61 -17.91 35.14
C GLU A 135 23.73 -18.64 34.38
N ASP A 136 23.63 -19.96 34.22
CA ASP A 136 24.61 -20.77 33.49
C ASP A 136 24.61 -20.48 31.98
N ALA A 137 23.48 -20.03 31.43
CA ALA A 137 23.34 -19.76 30.01
C ALA A 137 24.28 -18.65 29.51
N ASN A 138 24.63 -17.66 30.35
CA ASN A 138 25.62 -16.63 30.01
C ASN A 138 27.03 -17.20 29.86
N ASP A 139 27.34 -18.29 30.57
CA ASP A 139 28.62 -18.97 30.47
C ASP A 139 28.68 -19.89 29.24
N VAL A 140 27.52 -20.35 28.77
CA VAL A 140 27.39 -21.23 27.59
C VAL A 140 27.29 -20.45 26.30
N PHE A 141 26.36 -19.50 26.21
CA PHE A 141 26.12 -18.69 25.03
C PHE A 141 26.65 -17.28 25.25
N ARG A 142 27.62 -16.88 24.44
CA ARG A 142 28.19 -15.54 24.57
C ARG A 142 27.29 -14.50 23.92
N ASN A 143 27.12 -13.40 24.62
CA ASN A 143 26.62 -12.15 24.08
C ASN A 143 27.61 -11.06 24.53
N PRO A 144 28.23 -10.27 23.66
CA PRO A 144 28.24 -10.46 22.22
C PRO A 144 29.06 -11.71 21.82
N TRP A 145 28.85 -12.18 20.60
CA TRP A 145 29.71 -13.21 19.98
C TRP A 145 30.31 -12.72 18.68
N ARG A 146 31.35 -13.40 18.23
CA ARG A 146 32.11 -13.07 17.03
C ARG A 146 32.00 -14.16 15.99
N SER A 147 32.07 -13.75 14.73
CA SER A 147 32.26 -14.65 13.61
C SER A 147 33.24 -14.05 12.61
N LEU A 148 33.81 -14.93 11.79
CA LEU A 148 34.56 -14.58 10.61
C LEU A 148 33.69 -14.88 9.40
N ASN A 149 33.38 -13.86 8.61
CA ASN A 149 32.53 -13.96 7.45
C ASN A 149 33.36 -13.70 6.20
N MET A 150 33.58 -14.75 5.43
CA MET A 150 34.08 -14.62 4.07
C MET A 150 32.92 -14.25 3.16
N VAL A 151 33.08 -13.21 2.37
CA VAL A 151 32.06 -12.79 1.41
C VAL A 151 32.72 -12.44 0.09
N SER A 152 32.19 -13.00 -0.99
CA SER A 152 32.60 -12.69 -2.36
C SER A 152 31.80 -11.51 -2.88
N ILE A 153 32.48 -10.56 -3.51
CA ILE A 153 31.84 -9.43 -4.20
C ILE A 153 31.35 -9.95 -5.55
N LEU A 154 30.02 -10.03 -5.72
CA LEU A 154 29.38 -10.71 -6.86
C LEU A 154 29.30 -9.87 -8.15
N GLU A 155 30.18 -8.88 -8.29
CA GLU A 155 30.19 -7.93 -9.40
C GLU A 155 31.51 -8.06 -10.19
N ASP A 156 31.50 -7.70 -11.47
CA ASP A 156 32.71 -7.77 -12.30
C ASP A 156 33.78 -6.82 -11.75
N ILE A 157 35.01 -7.33 -11.56
CA ILE A 157 36.14 -6.55 -11.08
C ILE A 157 36.38 -5.27 -11.91
N ASN A 158 36.02 -5.29 -13.19
CA ASN A 158 36.20 -4.14 -14.08
C ASN A 158 35.09 -3.09 -13.96
N THR A 159 33.94 -3.42 -13.37
CA THR A 159 32.82 -2.48 -13.15
C THR A 159 32.86 -1.84 -11.76
N LEU A 160 33.64 -2.41 -10.84
CA LEU A 160 33.78 -1.89 -9.49
C LEU A 160 34.52 -0.54 -9.43
N PRO A 161 34.16 0.35 -8.48
CA PRO A 161 34.90 1.58 -8.24
C PRO A 161 36.37 1.33 -7.87
N SER A 162 37.25 2.26 -8.24
CA SER A 162 38.69 2.18 -7.95
C SER A 162 39.02 1.96 -6.47
N SER A 163 38.15 2.42 -5.56
CA SER A 163 38.29 2.20 -4.11
C SER A 163 38.40 0.72 -3.75
N PHE A 164 37.73 -0.19 -4.46
CA PHE A 164 37.79 -1.63 -4.18
C PHE A 164 39.15 -2.27 -4.56
N HIS A 165 39.90 -1.66 -5.48
CA HIS A 165 41.20 -2.18 -5.90
C HIS A 165 42.35 -1.71 -4.99
N THR A 166 42.13 -0.62 -4.27
CA THR A 166 43.15 0.00 -3.40
C THR A 166 42.93 -0.26 -1.93
N ASP A 167 41.74 -0.74 -1.55
CA ASP A 167 41.39 -0.98 -0.15
C ASP A 167 42.08 -2.24 0.38
N PRO A 168 42.85 -2.16 1.47
CA PRO A 168 43.60 -3.30 1.99
C PRO A 168 42.70 -4.42 2.54
N GLY A 169 41.44 -4.13 2.87
CA GLY A 169 40.45 -5.10 3.33
C GLY A 169 39.84 -5.93 2.20
N VAL A 170 40.12 -5.60 0.94
CA VAL A 170 39.68 -6.34 -0.24
C VAL A 170 40.79 -7.27 -0.71
N TRP A 171 40.51 -8.58 -0.67
CA TRP A 171 41.47 -9.63 -0.98
C TRP A 171 41.42 -9.96 -2.47
N HIS A 172 42.55 -9.77 -3.13
CA HIS A 172 42.79 -10.17 -4.51
C HIS A 172 43.47 -11.54 -4.50
N LEU A 173 42.69 -12.57 -4.80
CA LEU A 173 43.18 -13.95 -4.84
C LEU A 173 43.36 -14.38 -6.30
N GLU A 174 44.56 -14.80 -6.69
CA GLU A 174 44.89 -15.12 -8.10
C GLU A 174 44.00 -16.23 -8.70
N ASP A 175 43.54 -17.17 -7.87
CA ASP A 175 42.74 -18.32 -8.28
C ASP A 175 41.22 -18.05 -8.31
N PHE A 176 40.76 -16.87 -7.89
CA PHE A 176 39.33 -16.53 -7.85
C PHE A 176 38.97 -15.43 -8.85
N PRO A 177 37.88 -15.59 -9.62
CA PRO A 177 37.45 -14.58 -10.58
C PRO A 177 36.75 -13.37 -9.92
N TYR A 178 36.57 -13.39 -8.60
CA TYR A 178 35.89 -12.37 -7.82
C TYR A 178 36.76 -11.88 -6.66
N LEU A 179 36.51 -10.66 -6.21
CA LEU A 179 37.14 -10.11 -5.01
C LEU A 179 36.48 -10.72 -3.77
N VAL A 180 37.28 -10.94 -2.72
CA VAL A 180 36.81 -11.49 -1.45
C VAL A 180 37.07 -10.48 -0.35
N MET A 181 36.15 -10.36 0.61
CA MET A 181 36.44 -9.70 1.88
C MET A 181 36.32 -10.74 3.01
N VAL A 182 37.25 -10.68 3.95
CA VAL A 182 37.18 -11.43 5.19
C VAL A 182 36.77 -10.46 6.29
N LEU A 183 35.53 -10.58 6.75
CA LEU A 183 34.92 -9.68 7.72
C LEU A 183 34.95 -10.30 9.11
N GLN A 184 35.57 -9.63 10.07
CA GLN A 184 35.41 -9.93 11.47
C GLN A 184 34.16 -9.23 11.98
N CYS A 185 33.13 -10.00 12.31
CA CYS A 185 31.84 -9.48 12.73
C CYS A 185 31.58 -9.74 14.21
N ASN A 186 31.01 -8.75 14.90
CA ASN A 186 30.59 -8.81 16.29
C ASN A 186 29.07 -8.63 16.37
N PHE A 187 28.40 -9.58 16.98
CA PHE A 187 26.94 -9.65 17.08
C PHE A 187 26.52 -9.42 18.52
N THR A 188 25.55 -8.54 18.72
CA THR A 188 24.95 -8.31 20.04
C THR A 188 23.44 -8.42 19.94
N VAL A 189 22.85 -9.18 20.85
CA VAL A 189 21.39 -9.29 21.00
C VAL A 189 20.95 -8.40 22.16
N TRP A 190 19.87 -7.66 21.92
CA TRP A 190 19.35 -6.62 22.79
C TRP A 190 17.89 -6.89 23.15
N ASP A 191 17.55 -6.65 24.41
CA ASP A 191 16.19 -6.42 24.88
C ASP A 191 15.88 -4.95 24.61
N ILE A 192 14.82 -4.67 23.86
CA ILE A 192 14.52 -3.35 23.32
C ILE A 192 13.13 -2.91 23.74
N ASP A 193 13.02 -1.74 24.32
CA ASP A 193 11.77 -0.96 24.39
C ASP A 193 11.82 0.10 23.29
N TYR A 194 10.79 0.17 22.44
CA TYR A 194 10.80 1.05 21.29
C TYR A 194 9.45 1.72 21.02
N ILE A 195 9.50 2.87 20.37
CA ILE A 195 8.34 3.60 19.84
C ILE A 195 8.44 3.61 18.32
N ALA A 196 7.37 3.16 17.66
CA ALA A 196 7.24 3.18 16.21
C ALA A 196 6.08 4.08 15.79
N VAL A 197 6.34 4.93 14.80
CA VAL A 197 5.39 5.85 14.17
C VAL A 197 5.47 5.63 12.66
N ASP A 198 4.34 5.36 12.01
CA ASP A 198 4.33 4.99 10.58
C ASP A 198 5.24 3.79 10.22
N ARG A 199 5.36 2.81 11.12
CA ARG A 199 6.34 1.70 11.05
C ARG A 199 7.82 2.11 11.11
N ASN A 200 8.12 3.39 11.29
CA ASN A 200 9.48 3.84 11.52
C ASN A 200 9.75 3.91 13.01
N VAL A 201 10.84 3.31 13.45
CA VAL A 201 11.25 3.34 14.85
C VAL A 201 11.91 4.68 15.13
N ILE A 202 11.33 5.45 16.05
CA ILE A 202 11.82 6.81 16.37
C ILE A 202 12.62 6.85 17.67
N GLU A 203 12.32 5.96 18.61
CA GLU A 203 12.96 5.90 19.92
C GLU A 203 13.22 4.45 20.31
N VAL A 204 14.40 4.19 20.86
CA VAL A 204 14.85 2.87 21.32
C VAL A 204 15.60 3.02 22.64
N SER A 205 15.10 2.35 23.67
CA SER A 205 15.85 2.01 24.88
C SER A 205 16.31 0.56 24.75
N LYS A 206 17.61 0.31 24.91
CA LYS A 206 18.20 -1.02 24.71
C LYS A 206 18.98 -1.47 25.94
N LYS A 207 18.82 -2.74 26.30
CA LYS A 207 19.60 -3.45 27.31
C LYS A 207 20.14 -4.72 26.68
N LYS A 208 21.39 -5.07 26.95
CA LYS A 208 21.97 -6.30 26.41
C LYS A 208 21.24 -7.52 26.97
N SER A 209 20.79 -8.43 26.10
CA SER A 209 20.07 -9.64 26.48
C SER A 209 20.97 -10.67 27.15
N ASN A 210 20.37 -11.63 27.85
CA ASN A 210 21.09 -12.76 28.44
C ASN A 210 21.58 -13.78 27.38
N GLY A 211 22.39 -14.73 27.81
CA GLY A 211 22.93 -15.82 26.99
C GLY A 211 21.85 -16.72 26.40
N THR A 212 20.76 -16.98 27.13
CA THR A 212 19.62 -17.79 26.62
C THR A 212 19.04 -17.19 25.33
N VAL A 213 18.74 -15.89 25.33
CA VAL A 213 18.21 -15.17 24.16
C VAL A 213 19.25 -15.09 23.04
N ALA A 214 20.53 -14.84 23.40
CA ALA A 214 21.61 -14.84 22.41
C ALA A 214 21.81 -16.21 21.75
N GLY A 215 21.64 -17.30 22.51
CA GLY A 215 21.72 -18.68 22.02
C GLY A 215 20.66 -19.01 20.98
N ILE A 216 19.44 -18.46 21.11
CA ILE A 216 18.37 -18.62 20.10
C ILE A 216 18.83 -18.07 18.74
N SER A 217 19.44 -16.89 18.74
CA SER A 217 19.93 -16.23 17.52
C SER A 217 21.18 -16.92 16.96
N SER A 218 22.19 -17.14 17.81
CA SER A 218 23.50 -17.63 17.37
C SER A 218 23.48 -19.10 16.94
N MET A 219 22.75 -19.99 17.62
CA MET A 219 22.72 -21.40 17.27
C MET A 219 22.04 -21.67 15.94
N ALA A 220 20.96 -20.95 15.63
CA ALA A 220 20.27 -21.06 14.36
C ALA A 220 21.18 -20.66 13.18
N SER A 221 22.19 -19.82 13.44
CA SER A 221 23.11 -19.33 12.41
C SER A 221 24.29 -20.25 12.10
N LEU A 222 24.49 -21.32 12.90
CA LEU A 222 25.61 -22.24 12.70
C LEU A 222 25.48 -23.01 11.38
N PRO A 223 26.46 -22.93 10.45
CA PRO A 223 26.37 -23.57 9.14
C PRO A 223 26.23 -25.08 9.22
N SER A 224 26.83 -25.72 10.23
CA SER A 224 26.75 -27.17 10.47
C SER A 224 25.33 -27.65 10.75
N LEU A 225 24.43 -26.76 11.18
CA LEU A 225 23.03 -27.09 11.44
C LEU A 225 22.11 -26.77 10.25
N TYR A 226 22.63 -26.07 9.23
CA TYR A 226 21.98 -25.83 7.95
C TYR A 226 20.55 -25.26 8.03
N TYR A 227 20.27 -24.40 9.02
CA TYR A 227 18.92 -23.86 9.25
C TYR A 227 18.57 -22.65 8.39
N MET A 228 19.54 -21.82 7.99
CA MET A 228 19.30 -20.55 7.28
C MET A 228 20.23 -20.29 6.08
N PRO A 229 20.56 -21.28 5.22
CA PRO A 229 21.55 -21.07 4.14
C PRO A 229 21.10 -19.99 3.14
N GLY A 230 19.84 -20.00 2.70
CA GLY A 230 19.36 -19.05 1.69
C GLY A 230 19.30 -17.61 2.19
N GLN A 231 19.06 -17.39 3.48
CA GLN A 231 18.99 -16.05 4.07
C GLN A 231 20.37 -15.39 4.10
N PHE A 232 21.44 -16.14 4.29
CA PHE A 232 22.80 -15.59 4.22
C PHE A 232 23.22 -15.23 2.79
N ASP A 233 22.81 -16.02 1.80
CA ASP A 233 23.01 -15.68 0.39
C ASP A 233 22.24 -14.40 0.01
N ASP A 234 21.03 -14.22 0.56
CA ASP A 234 20.23 -13.01 0.38
C ASP A 234 20.92 -11.76 0.96
N VAL A 235 21.60 -11.89 2.11
CA VAL A 235 22.41 -10.80 2.68
C VAL A 235 23.50 -10.37 1.71
N LEU A 236 24.21 -11.33 1.11
CA LEU A 236 25.27 -11.03 0.17
C LEU A 236 24.74 -10.36 -1.09
N ARG A 237 23.59 -10.83 -1.60
CA ARG A 237 22.92 -10.24 -2.75
C ARG A 237 22.45 -8.81 -2.46
N GLU A 238 21.88 -8.55 -1.29
CA GLU A 238 21.47 -7.19 -0.87
C GLU A 238 22.70 -6.28 -0.71
N ALA A 239 23.76 -6.75 -0.06
CA ALA A 239 25.01 -6.01 0.11
C ALA A 239 25.67 -5.65 -1.23
N SER A 240 25.60 -6.56 -2.22
CA SER A 240 26.11 -6.34 -3.59
C SER A 240 25.35 -5.24 -4.35
N THR A 241 24.23 -4.73 -3.82
CA THR A 241 23.60 -3.51 -4.38
C THR A 241 24.22 -2.21 -3.87
N SER A 242 25.06 -2.29 -2.82
CA SER A 242 25.68 -1.15 -2.12
C SER A 242 27.19 -1.07 -2.36
N LEU A 243 27.60 -1.16 -3.65
CA LEU A 243 29.00 -1.21 -4.08
C LEU A 243 29.62 0.15 -4.41
N SER A 244 29.18 1.25 -3.77
CA SER A 244 29.81 2.56 -3.99
C SER A 244 31.19 2.66 -3.35
N THR A 245 31.40 1.99 -2.21
CA THR A 245 32.68 1.89 -1.49
C THR A 245 32.78 0.53 -0.76
N PRO A 246 33.99 0.06 -0.41
CA PRO A 246 34.15 -1.12 0.46
C PRO A 246 33.37 -0.99 1.78
N GLN A 247 33.42 0.18 2.41
CA GLN A 247 32.69 0.42 3.67
C GLN A 247 31.18 0.33 3.50
N SER A 248 30.59 0.89 2.43
CA SER A 248 29.15 0.79 2.20
C SER A 248 28.69 -0.65 1.97
N PHE A 249 29.53 -1.48 1.36
CA PHE A 249 29.29 -2.92 1.24
C PHE A 249 29.32 -3.61 2.62
N ILE A 250 30.33 -3.30 3.45
CA ILE A 250 30.46 -3.84 4.82
C ILE A 250 29.26 -3.41 5.69
N ASP A 251 28.82 -2.17 5.58
CA ASP A 251 27.66 -1.64 6.31
C ASP A 251 26.37 -2.36 5.88
N ALA A 252 26.18 -2.56 4.57
CA ALA A 252 25.03 -3.29 4.04
C ALA A 252 25.05 -4.77 4.46
N CYS A 253 26.22 -5.43 4.44
CA CYS A 253 26.41 -6.78 4.97
C CYS A 253 26.10 -6.83 6.47
N SER A 254 26.59 -5.88 7.26
CA SER A 254 26.34 -5.79 8.70
C SER A 254 24.84 -5.64 9.01
N LEU A 255 24.14 -4.79 8.27
CA LEU A 255 22.69 -4.64 8.38
C LEU A 255 21.95 -5.93 8.00
N GLY A 256 22.28 -6.51 6.85
CA GLY A 256 21.66 -7.75 6.37
C GLY A 256 21.85 -8.89 7.38
N MET A 257 23.06 -9.05 7.92
CA MET A 257 23.35 -10.01 8.98
C MET A 257 22.52 -9.74 10.23
N SER A 258 22.38 -8.48 10.63
CA SER A 258 21.52 -8.11 11.76
C SER A 258 20.07 -8.54 11.53
N LYS A 259 19.53 -8.34 10.33
CA LYS A 259 18.18 -8.79 9.96
C LYS A 259 18.06 -10.31 10.03
N VAL A 260 18.99 -11.06 9.44
CA VAL A 260 18.96 -12.53 9.45
C VAL A 260 19.04 -13.09 10.88
N MET A 261 19.85 -12.48 11.74
CA MET A 261 19.99 -12.91 13.12
C MET A 261 18.76 -12.62 13.99
N THR A 262 17.84 -11.74 13.55
CA THR A 262 16.55 -11.53 14.24
C THR A 262 15.50 -12.60 13.90
N LEU A 263 15.64 -13.34 12.79
CA LEU A 263 14.64 -14.30 12.34
C LEU A 263 14.37 -15.41 13.37
N PRO A 264 15.39 -16.04 13.98
CA PRO A 264 15.17 -17.03 15.02
C PRO A 264 14.42 -16.46 16.23
N LEU A 265 14.71 -15.20 16.60
CA LEU A 265 14.01 -14.52 17.69
C LEU A 265 12.54 -14.29 17.35
N ALA A 266 12.24 -13.84 16.13
CA ALA A 266 10.86 -13.68 15.66
C ALA A 266 10.09 -15.02 15.66
N SER A 267 10.76 -16.11 15.27
CA SER A 267 10.12 -17.43 15.21
C SER A 267 9.80 -18.04 16.59
N GLN A 268 10.57 -17.66 17.62
CA GLN A 268 10.45 -18.20 18.98
C GLN A 268 9.70 -17.26 19.93
N THR A 269 9.19 -16.14 19.43
CA THR A 269 8.43 -15.18 20.22
C THR A 269 6.97 -15.18 19.80
N THR A 270 6.11 -14.76 20.72
CA THR A 270 4.68 -14.59 20.47
C THR A 270 4.31 -13.12 20.62
N GLY A 271 3.37 -12.67 19.79
CA GLY A 271 2.86 -11.31 19.88
C GLY A 271 2.25 -11.04 21.25
N ARG A 272 2.60 -9.90 21.83
CA ARG A 272 2.03 -9.39 23.08
C ARG A 272 1.36 -8.03 22.82
N PRO A 273 0.35 -7.65 23.61
CA PRO A 273 -0.21 -6.30 23.52
C PRO A 273 0.88 -5.24 23.71
N ALA A 274 0.89 -4.25 22.84
CA ALA A 274 1.78 -3.09 22.98
C ALA A 274 1.41 -2.27 24.24
N HIS A 275 2.40 -1.60 24.81
CA HIS A 275 2.22 -0.75 26.00
C HIS A 275 1.29 0.42 25.71
N LEU A 276 1.44 1.01 24.53
CA LEU A 276 0.62 2.09 24.01
C LEU A 276 0.34 1.83 22.53
N VAL A 277 -0.90 2.06 22.11
CA VAL A 277 -1.31 1.99 20.71
C VAL A 277 -2.16 3.21 20.40
N GLN A 278 -1.82 3.91 19.33
CA GLN A 278 -2.57 5.04 18.82
C GLN A 278 -2.86 4.81 17.33
N ARG A 279 -4.12 4.98 16.94
CA ARG A 279 -4.53 4.92 15.54
C ARG A 279 -4.63 6.33 14.96
N ARG A 280 -3.89 6.60 13.89
CA ARG A 280 -3.95 7.85 13.13
C ARG A 280 -5.18 7.84 12.25
N ILE A 281 -6.09 8.77 12.50
CA ILE A 281 -7.26 9.01 11.65
C ILE A 281 -7.02 10.32 10.92
N SER A 282 -6.66 10.26 9.65
CA SER A 282 -6.58 11.45 8.81
C SER A 282 -8.01 11.89 8.44
N LYS A 283 -8.52 12.88 9.17
CA LYS A 283 -9.76 13.56 8.78
C LYS A 283 -9.39 14.71 7.87
N VAL A 284 -9.76 14.63 6.60
CA VAL A 284 -9.70 15.78 5.70
C VAL A 284 -10.72 16.79 6.20
N ILE A 285 -10.24 17.81 6.90
CA ILE A 285 -11.04 18.97 7.29
C ILE A 285 -10.87 19.96 6.16
N THR A 286 -11.88 20.08 5.30
CA THR A 286 -11.94 21.19 4.36
C THR A 286 -12.17 22.47 5.16
N GLU A 287 -11.16 23.33 5.21
CA GLU A 287 -11.33 24.71 5.70
C GLU A 287 -12.21 25.47 4.69
N LEU A 288 -13.52 25.39 4.88
CA LEU A 288 -14.47 26.22 4.14
C LEU A 288 -14.38 27.65 4.68
N PRO A 289 -13.99 28.65 3.86
CA PRO A 289 -13.98 30.03 4.30
C PRO A 289 -15.39 30.40 4.74
N LYS A 290 -15.54 30.84 6.00
CA LYS A 290 -16.85 31.23 6.54
C LYS A 290 -17.55 32.24 5.61
N ALA A 291 -16.79 33.14 4.99
CA ALA A 291 -17.28 34.10 4.01
C ALA A 291 -17.93 33.44 2.77
N ALA A 292 -17.33 32.38 2.22
CA ALA A 292 -17.86 31.69 1.05
C ALA A 292 -19.18 30.96 1.37
N LEU A 293 -19.25 30.31 2.53
CA LEU A 293 -20.48 29.67 3.01
C LEU A 293 -21.62 30.70 3.14
N TRP A 294 -21.37 31.81 3.84
CA TRP A 294 -22.38 32.84 4.04
C TRP A 294 -22.75 33.55 2.74
N SER A 295 -21.79 33.79 1.84
CA SER A 295 -22.08 34.35 0.51
C SER A 295 -22.98 33.44 -0.31
N LEU A 296 -22.77 32.12 -0.28
CA LEU A 296 -23.63 31.16 -0.98
C LEU A 296 -25.05 31.15 -0.40
N VAL A 297 -25.16 31.14 0.93
CA VAL A 297 -26.46 31.19 1.64
C VAL A 297 -27.18 32.50 1.32
N SER A 298 -26.49 33.64 1.38
CA SER A 298 -27.06 34.95 1.05
C SER A 298 -27.47 35.04 -0.42
N ALA A 299 -26.67 34.52 -1.36
CA ALA A 299 -27.01 34.50 -2.77
C ALA A 299 -28.27 33.67 -3.06
N ASN A 300 -28.39 32.49 -2.46
CA ASN A 300 -29.59 31.65 -2.59
C ASN A 300 -30.83 32.31 -1.97
N LEU A 301 -30.69 32.98 -0.82
CA LEU A 301 -31.78 33.75 -0.21
C LEU A 301 -32.21 34.94 -1.08
N LEU A 302 -31.25 35.67 -1.65
CA LEU A 302 -31.54 36.77 -2.57
C LEU A 302 -32.25 36.27 -3.82
N PHE A 303 -31.80 35.16 -4.40
CA PHE A 303 -32.43 34.55 -5.56
C PHE A 303 -33.87 34.12 -5.27
N ALA A 304 -34.10 33.47 -4.11
CA ALA A 304 -35.45 33.11 -3.67
C ALA A 304 -36.34 34.36 -3.45
N SER A 305 -35.79 35.40 -2.82
CA SER A 305 -36.51 36.65 -2.60
C SER A 305 -36.88 37.38 -3.90
N LEU A 306 -35.99 37.34 -4.89
CA LEU A 306 -36.25 37.88 -6.22
C LEU A 306 -37.36 37.12 -6.93
N GLY A 307 -37.36 35.78 -6.83
CA GLY A 307 -38.43 34.94 -7.36
C GLY A 307 -39.80 35.30 -6.75
N ILE A 308 -39.87 35.41 -5.42
CA ILE A 308 -41.09 35.82 -4.72
C ILE A 308 -41.54 37.20 -5.17
N PHE A 309 -40.62 38.17 -5.25
CA PHE A 309 -40.91 39.53 -5.67
C PHE A 309 -41.48 39.59 -7.10
N LEU A 310 -40.85 38.89 -8.03
CA LEU A 310 -41.31 38.81 -9.42
C LEU A 310 -42.67 38.13 -9.52
N THR A 311 -42.92 37.05 -8.79
CA THR A 311 -44.24 36.41 -8.73
C THR A 311 -45.30 37.35 -8.17
N THR A 312 -45.01 38.08 -7.10
CA THR A 312 -45.93 39.08 -6.53
C THR A 312 -46.21 40.21 -7.53
N MET A 313 -45.20 40.73 -8.21
CA MET A 313 -45.37 41.75 -9.25
C MET A 313 -46.20 41.23 -10.42
N ALA A 314 -45.95 39.99 -10.86
CA ALA A 314 -46.75 39.36 -11.90
C ALA A 314 -48.22 39.24 -11.50
N LEU A 315 -48.51 38.81 -10.27
CA LEU A 315 -49.88 38.72 -9.74
C LEU A 315 -50.59 40.07 -9.71
N PHE A 316 -49.89 41.16 -9.38
CA PHE A 316 -50.47 42.50 -9.41
C PHE A 316 -50.58 43.09 -10.82
N ALA A 317 -49.69 42.70 -11.73
CA ALA A 317 -49.66 43.17 -13.11
C ALA A 317 -50.57 42.38 -14.05
N THR A 318 -51.16 41.28 -13.58
CA THR A 318 -52.17 40.52 -14.33
C THR A 318 -53.38 41.42 -14.60
N SER A 319 -53.42 41.99 -15.80
CA SER A 319 -54.61 42.65 -16.31
C SER A 319 -55.54 41.61 -16.95
N PRO A 320 -56.86 41.88 -17.01
CA PRO A 320 -57.79 41.02 -17.74
C PRO A 320 -57.40 40.81 -19.21
N ASP A 321 -56.66 41.75 -19.82
CA ASP A 321 -56.14 41.61 -21.19
C ASP A 321 -55.06 40.54 -21.28
N VAL A 322 -54.18 40.42 -20.27
CA VAL A 322 -53.15 39.38 -20.21
C VAL A 322 -53.80 38.00 -20.07
N HIS A 323 -54.87 37.89 -19.29
CA HIS A 323 -55.67 36.67 -19.18
C HIS A 323 -56.29 36.29 -20.53
N GLN A 324 -56.92 37.23 -21.23
CA GLN A 324 -57.47 36.98 -22.57
C GLN A 324 -56.41 36.55 -23.60
N VAL A 325 -55.21 37.14 -23.55
CA VAL A 325 -54.11 36.74 -24.43
C VAL A 325 -53.57 35.36 -24.08
N GLN A 326 -53.43 35.05 -22.78
CA GLN A 326 -52.97 33.72 -22.33
C GLN A 326 -53.96 32.62 -22.74
N VAL A 327 -55.26 32.83 -22.47
CA VAL A 327 -56.34 31.90 -22.81
C VAL A 327 -56.37 31.65 -24.32
N ARG A 328 -56.13 32.69 -25.14
CA ARG A 328 -56.08 32.58 -26.61
C ARG A 328 -54.80 31.95 -27.18
N LEU A 329 -53.65 32.15 -26.53
CA LEU A 329 -52.38 31.51 -26.91
C LEU A 329 -52.25 30.08 -26.35
N GLY A 330 -53.09 29.73 -25.38
CA GLY A 330 -53.22 28.39 -24.85
C GLY A 330 -53.72 27.40 -25.91
N VAL A 331 -53.56 26.11 -25.63
CA VAL A 331 -54.00 25.05 -26.55
C VAL A 331 -55.51 25.14 -26.81
N ALA A 332 -56.31 25.45 -25.78
CA ALA A 332 -57.75 25.68 -25.92
C ALA A 332 -58.07 26.84 -26.86
N GLY A 333 -57.41 27.99 -26.69
CA GLY A 333 -57.52 29.16 -27.56
C GLY A 333 -57.18 28.87 -29.03
N LEU A 334 -56.06 28.19 -29.27
CA LEU A 334 -55.63 27.82 -30.63
C LEU A 334 -56.63 26.85 -31.29
N VAL A 335 -57.18 25.90 -30.54
CA VAL A 335 -58.20 24.96 -31.03
C VAL A 335 -59.52 25.69 -31.31
N ALA A 336 -59.96 26.58 -30.41
CA ALA A 336 -61.15 27.39 -30.59
C ALA A 336 -61.01 28.33 -31.81
N GLN A 337 -59.85 28.94 -32.02
CA GLN A 337 -59.61 29.78 -33.21
C GLN A 337 -59.71 28.98 -34.52
N LEU A 338 -59.25 27.72 -34.51
CA LEU A 338 -59.25 26.84 -35.68
C LEU A 338 -60.65 26.31 -36.02
N PHE A 339 -61.47 25.99 -35.03
CA PHE A 339 -62.77 25.32 -35.25
C PHE A 339 -64.00 26.19 -34.98
N GLU A 340 -63.87 27.26 -34.19
CA GLU A 340 -64.96 28.13 -33.74
C GLU A 340 -64.57 29.61 -33.83
N THR A 341 -64.04 30.03 -35.00
CA THR A 341 -63.46 31.36 -35.23
C THR A 341 -64.31 32.51 -34.70
N ARG A 342 -65.64 32.49 -34.90
CA ARG A 342 -66.54 33.55 -34.43
C ARG A 342 -66.67 33.63 -32.91
N GLN A 343 -66.61 32.49 -32.20
CA GLN A 343 -66.72 32.45 -30.75
C GLN A 343 -65.38 32.77 -30.08
N SER A 344 -64.28 32.36 -30.71
CA SER A 344 -62.91 32.62 -30.23
C SER A 344 -62.53 34.11 -30.16
N GLU A 345 -63.24 34.96 -30.90
CA GLU A 345 -63.02 36.42 -30.91
C GLU A 345 -63.70 37.14 -29.75
N CYS A 346 -64.64 36.50 -29.05
CA CYS A 346 -65.35 37.08 -27.91
C CYS A 346 -64.46 37.13 -26.66
N ALA A 347 -64.74 38.08 -25.77
CA ALA A 347 -64.15 38.13 -24.44
C ALA A 347 -64.68 36.96 -23.62
N VAL A 348 -63.79 36.26 -22.92
CA VAL A 348 -64.07 35.02 -22.18
C VAL A 348 -63.36 35.07 -20.84
N ASP A 349 -64.02 34.54 -19.80
CA ASP A 349 -63.49 34.51 -18.44
C ASP A 349 -62.76 33.18 -18.16
N ASP A 350 -63.16 32.07 -18.80
CA ASP A 350 -62.52 30.76 -18.70
C ASP A 350 -62.23 30.12 -20.08
N ASP A 351 -61.28 29.18 -20.13
CA ASP A 351 -60.88 28.43 -21.32
C ASP A 351 -62.07 27.67 -21.94
N THR A 352 -63.06 27.29 -21.13
CA THR A 352 -64.26 26.58 -21.60
C THR A 352 -65.22 27.48 -22.37
N ASP A 353 -65.20 28.78 -22.12
CA ASP A 353 -66.12 29.75 -22.75
C ASP A 353 -65.70 30.09 -24.19
N LEU A 354 -64.47 29.71 -24.57
CA LEU A 354 -63.98 29.78 -25.94
C LEU A 354 -64.75 28.87 -26.90
N PHE A 355 -65.41 27.86 -26.36
CA PHE A 355 -66.21 26.91 -27.11
C PHE A 355 -67.69 27.18 -26.87
N LYS A 356 -68.51 26.96 -27.90
CA LYS A 356 -69.96 27.00 -27.72
C LYS A 356 -70.40 25.88 -26.80
N THR A 357 -70.73 26.24 -25.57
CA THR A 357 -71.40 25.34 -24.64
C THR A 357 -72.71 24.88 -25.28
N PRO A 358 -72.99 23.57 -25.36
CA PRO A 358 -74.27 23.10 -25.85
C PRO A 358 -75.35 23.64 -24.91
N ILE A 359 -76.12 24.60 -25.41
CA ILE A 359 -77.22 25.22 -24.69
C ILE A 359 -78.18 24.11 -24.26
N SER A 360 -78.48 24.08 -22.96
CA SER A 360 -79.47 23.26 -22.27
C SER A 360 -80.55 22.65 -23.18
N GLU A 361 -80.67 21.32 -23.13
CA GLU A 361 -81.77 20.37 -23.44
C GLU A 361 -82.90 20.67 -24.45
N GLU A 362 -83.10 21.87 -24.98
CA GLU A 362 -84.26 22.23 -25.81
C GLU A 362 -83.92 22.72 -27.23
N THR A 363 -82.64 22.80 -27.61
CA THR A 363 -82.27 23.11 -29.01
C THR A 363 -81.41 21.98 -29.59
N THR A 364 -81.91 21.31 -30.61
CA THR A 364 -81.27 20.22 -31.36
C THR A 364 -80.07 20.70 -32.20
N ALA A 365 -79.12 21.41 -31.60
CA ALA A 365 -77.86 21.75 -32.24
C ALA A 365 -76.96 20.50 -32.21
N SER A 366 -76.69 19.91 -33.38
CA SER A 366 -75.84 18.73 -33.48
C SER A 366 -74.40 19.07 -33.06
N PRO A 367 -73.73 18.21 -32.27
CA PRO A 367 -72.34 18.44 -31.88
C PRO A 367 -71.44 18.57 -33.11
N THR A 368 -70.63 19.63 -33.18
CA THR A 368 -69.65 19.84 -34.24
C THR A 368 -68.60 18.73 -34.18
N LYS A 369 -68.61 17.81 -35.14
CA LYS A 369 -67.60 16.75 -35.21
C LYS A 369 -66.37 17.26 -35.96
N VAL A 370 -65.20 17.16 -35.33
CA VAL A 370 -63.92 17.46 -35.98
C VAL A 370 -63.34 16.14 -36.51
N GLY A 371 -63.05 16.12 -37.81
CA GLY A 371 -62.40 15.00 -38.49
C GLY A 371 -60.98 15.32 -38.90
N VAL A 372 -60.15 14.28 -39.07
CA VAL A 372 -58.80 14.39 -39.64
C VAL A 372 -58.84 13.79 -41.04
N ARG A 373 -58.48 14.59 -42.05
CA ARG A 373 -58.38 14.16 -43.46
C ARG A 373 -56.91 14.22 -43.90
N ARG A 374 -56.43 13.22 -44.64
CA ARG A 374 -55.11 13.33 -45.29
C ARG A 374 -55.13 14.33 -46.43
N THR A 375 -54.09 15.13 -46.56
CA THR A 375 -53.88 16.04 -47.69
C THR A 375 -53.26 15.29 -48.87
N ASP A 376 -53.43 15.84 -50.07
CA ASP A 376 -52.94 15.22 -51.32
C ASP A 376 -51.39 15.17 -51.38
N THR A 377 -50.72 15.94 -50.53
CA THR A 377 -49.26 15.93 -50.33
C THR A 377 -48.78 14.95 -49.25
N GLY A 378 -49.67 14.15 -48.66
CA GLY A 378 -49.34 13.16 -47.62
C GLY A 378 -49.38 13.67 -46.17
N GLY A 379 -49.76 14.92 -45.95
CA GLY A 379 -49.98 15.53 -44.62
C GLY A 379 -51.36 15.20 -44.02
N SER A 380 -51.66 15.78 -42.85
CA SER A 380 -52.99 15.67 -42.20
C SER A 380 -53.57 17.06 -41.98
N LEU A 381 -54.85 17.23 -42.31
CA LEU A 381 -55.61 18.46 -42.13
C LEU A 381 -56.82 18.15 -41.24
N PHE A 382 -57.04 18.97 -40.21
CA PHE A 382 -58.26 18.92 -39.43
C PHE A 382 -59.37 19.68 -40.15
N THR A 383 -60.57 19.11 -40.23
CA THR A 383 -61.75 19.74 -40.84
C THR A 383 -62.97 19.52 -39.97
N THR A 384 -63.88 20.49 -39.93
CA THR A 384 -65.21 20.26 -39.36
C THR A 384 -66.04 19.43 -40.35
N ILE A 385 -66.73 18.40 -39.84
CA ILE A 385 -67.59 17.54 -40.64
C ILE A 385 -68.99 18.17 -40.61
N ILE A 386 -69.35 18.86 -41.69
CA ILE A 386 -70.71 19.35 -41.89
C ILE A 386 -71.56 18.15 -42.34
N ASN A 387 -72.59 17.78 -41.56
CA ASN A 387 -73.49 16.69 -41.94
C ASN A 387 -74.21 17.02 -43.27
N GLU A 388 -74.09 16.13 -44.25
CA GLU A 388 -74.68 16.30 -45.61
C GLU A 388 -76.21 16.47 -45.62
N SER A 389 -76.91 16.21 -44.51
CA SER A 389 -78.35 16.44 -44.38
C SER A 389 -78.74 17.93 -44.40
N GLU A 390 -77.85 18.86 -44.05
CA GLU A 390 -78.10 20.31 -44.16
C GLU A 390 -77.77 20.86 -45.57
N VAL A 391 -76.77 20.30 -46.26
CA VAL A 391 -76.38 20.74 -47.61
C VAL A 391 -77.47 20.42 -48.64
N ARG A 392 -78.28 19.36 -48.44
CA ARG A 392 -79.47 19.10 -49.28
C ARG A 392 -80.63 20.07 -49.06
N ARG A 393 -80.71 20.77 -47.92
CA ARG A 393 -81.78 21.76 -47.67
C ARG A 393 -81.46 23.13 -48.29
N GLN A 394 -80.18 23.51 -48.41
CA GLN A 394 -79.78 24.76 -49.07
C GLN A 394 -79.67 24.65 -50.60
N ARG A 395 -79.45 23.46 -51.18
CA ARG A 395 -79.51 23.25 -52.65
C ARG A 395 -80.93 23.14 -53.22
N GLY A 396 -81.96 23.07 -52.37
CA GLY A 396 -83.37 22.99 -52.81
C GLY A 396 -84.08 24.34 -52.99
N HIS A 397 -83.42 25.48 -52.71
CA HIS A 397 -84.10 26.79 -52.63
C HIS A 397 -83.59 27.85 -53.64
N ASN A 398 -82.78 27.46 -54.63
CA ASN A 398 -82.29 28.33 -55.70
C ASN A 398 -82.52 27.73 -57.10
N LEU A 399 -83.77 27.41 -57.39
CA LEU A 399 -84.30 27.25 -58.75
C LEU A 399 -85.65 27.97 -58.78
N ASP A 400 -85.66 29.29 -58.98
CA ASP A 400 -86.63 29.94 -59.86
C ASP A 400 -86.35 31.45 -60.08
N TYR A 401 -86.78 31.93 -61.25
CA TYR A 401 -86.87 33.32 -61.74
C TYR A 401 -85.70 33.97 -62.52
N THR A 402 -85.80 33.74 -63.85
CA THR A 402 -86.01 34.73 -64.94
C THR A 402 -84.91 35.69 -65.44
N ASN A 403 -84.68 35.54 -66.74
CA ASN A 403 -84.42 36.56 -67.78
C ASN A 403 -85.09 37.94 -67.54
N PRO A 404 -84.52 39.02 -68.11
CA PRO A 404 -85.14 39.52 -69.33
C PRO A 404 -84.16 39.93 -70.44
N SER A 405 -84.66 39.75 -71.65
CA SER A 405 -84.22 40.31 -72.92
C SER A 405 -84.40 41.83 -73.00
N ALA A 406 -83.38 42.52 -73.50
CA ALA A 406 -83.45 43.58 -74.52
C ALA A 406 -82.07 43.71 -75.18
#